data_AF-A0A0Q4BEN1-F1
#
_entry.id   AF-A0A0Q4BEN1-F1
#
_cell.length_a   1.000
_cell.length_b   1.000
_cell.length_c   1.000
_cell.angle_alpha   90.00
_cell.angle_beta   90.00
_cell.angle_gamma   90.00
#
_symmetry.space_group_name_H-M   'P 1'
#
loop_
_entity.id
_entity.type
_entity.pdbx_description
1 polymer ?
#
loop_
_entity_poly.entity_id
_entity_poly.type
_entity_poly.pdbx_seq_one_letter_code
_entity_poly.pdbx_strand_id
1 'polypeptide(L)'
;MWVLRTLRARKRALALALILLSGLLGLVVMDRRLPGGELAGLDLSLMFPLLTGLFGVPALLSSSKASLPPQQDVGARPHMGLSSLGALAGAVVGWFPGISSTTGVILVSSLVRKSDDAGGFIAMVSAVGTASAVFGILALAVASKGRSGALLAVKDVLGGELPFEQFPLLLVGVLVGCFVGNRALLWLGTRFARSVSGVDTPRLNRIILVLLLALTVAFNGVPGVLVLAASTLLGLVPPAVGVGRVHLTGCLLVPVLLFLLDVRDAASAAL
;
A
#
# COMPACT_ATOMS: atom_id res chain seq x y z
N MET A 1 -38.06 -12.86 -5.11
CA MET A 1 -38.25 -11.40 -5.00
C MET A 1 -36.87 -10.72 -4.93
N TRP A 2 -36.67 -9.69 -5.74
CA TRP A 2 -35.41 -9.15 -6.29
C TRP A 2 -34.44 -8.38 -5.35
N VAL A 3 -34.35 -8.73 -4.07
CA VAL A 3 -33.59 -7.91 -3.09
C VAL A 3 -32.06 -8.03 -3.23
N LEU A 4 -31.55 -9.09 -3.87
CA LEU A 4 -30.10 -9.33 -3.99
C LEU A 4 -29.38 -8.48 -5.06
N ARG A 5 -30.05 -8.08 -6.15
CA ARG A 5 -29.41 -7.34 -7.27
C ARG A 5 -29.19 -5.86 -6.95
N THR A 6 -30.15 -5.21 -6.30
CA THR A 6 -30.09 -3.78 -5.96
C THR A 6 -28.97 -3.47 -4.97
N LEU A 7 -28.74 -4.36 -3.99
CA LEU A 7 -27.64 -4.25 -3.03
C LEU A 7 -26.26 -4.36 -3.71
N ARG A 8 -26.11 -5.21 -4.72
CA ARG A 8 -24.85 -5.33 -5.48
C ARG A 8 -24.58 -4.10 -6.34
N ALA A 9 -25.60 -3.57 -7.02
CA ALA A 9 -25.45 -2.36 -7.83
C ALA A 9 -25.06 -1.15 -6.95
N ARG A 10 -25.73 -0.98 -5.79
CA ARG A 10 -25.40 0.07 -4.83
C ARG A 10 -23.95 -0.05 -4.31
N LYS A 11 -23.51 -1.26 -3.94
CA LYS A 11 -22.11 -1.47 -3.50
C LYS A 11 -21.09 -1.19 -4.61
N ARG A 12 -21.40 -1.54 -5.87
CA ARG A 12 -20.54 -1.20 -7.02
C ARG A 12 -20.47 0.30 -7.28
N ALA A 13 -21.60 1.00 -7.21
CA ALA A 13 -21.64 2.45 -7.34
C ALA A 13 -20.83 3.14 -6.24
N LEU A 14 -20.94 2.66 -4.99
CA LEU A 14 -20.14 3.17 -3.87
C LEU A 14 -18.65 2.85 -4.04
N ALA A 15 -18.28 1.66 -4.54
CA ALA A 15 -16.90 1.33 -4.88
C ALA A 15 -16.33 2.26 -5.95
N LEU A 16 -17.09 2.54 -7.01
CA LEU A 16 -16.71 3.49 -8.06
C LEU A 16 -16.56 4.91 -7.51
N ALA A 17 -17.51 5.37 -6.69
CA ALA A 17 -17.43 6.68 -6.05
C ALA A 17 -16.19 6.79 -5.15
N LEU A 18 -15.84 5.73 -4.39
CA LEU A 18 -14.62 5.69 -3.58
C LEU A 18 -13.35 5.72 -4.42
N ILE A 19 -13.30 5.01 -5.56
CA ILE A 19 -12.17 5.07 -6.51
C ILE A 19 -12.00 6.49 -7.03
N LEU A 20 -13.09 7.12 -7.48
CA LEU A 20 -13.05 8.47 -8.05
C LEU A 20 -12.72 9.52 -6.99
N LEU A 21 -13.32 9.46 -5.81
CA LEU A 21 -13.09 10.44 -4.74
C LEU A 21 -11.67 10.32 -4.16
N SER A 22 -11.19 9.09 -3.95
CA SER A 22 -9.79 8.89 -3.55
C SER A 22 -8.82 9.30 -4.66
N GLY A 23 -9.17 9.04 -5.92
CA GLY A 23 -8.43 9.49 -7.10
C GLY A 23 -8.32 11.00 -7.22
N LEU A 24 -9.43 11.71 -7.01
CA LEU A 24 -9.48 13.16 -6.97
C LEU A 24 -8.59 13.73 -5.87
N LEU A 25 -8.70 13.16 -4.66
CA LEU A 25 -7.83 13.54 -3.54
C LEU A 25 -6.35 13.28 -3.89
N GLY A 26 -6.05 12.16 -4.55
CA GLY A 26 -4.71 11.85 -5.05
C GLY A 26 -4.17 12.89 -6.03
N LEU A 27 -4.99 13.32 -7.00
CA LEU A 27 -4.65 14.37 -7.96
C LEU A 27 -4.34 15.70 -7.26
N VAL A 28 -5.23 16.16 -6.38
CA VAL A 28 -5.06 17.42 -5.63
C VAL A 28 -3.76 17.41 -4.83
N VAL A 29 -3.45 16.29 -4.18
CA VAL A 29 -2.24 16.12 -3.39
C VAL A 29 -0.98 16.06 -4.26
N MET A 30 -1.03 15.37 -5.41
CA MET A 30 0.10 15.26 -6.33
C MET A 30 0.40 16.58 -7.07
N ASP A 31 -0.63 17.35 -7.40
CA ASP A 31 -0.50 18.63 -8.11
C ASP A 31 -0.32 19.82 -7.14
N ARG A 32 -0.20 19.54 -5.83
CA ARG A 32 0.02 20.53 -4.75
C ARG A 32 -0.99 21.69 -4.73
N ARG A 33 -2.22 21.44 -5.16
CA ARG A 33 -3.32 22.43 -5.14
C ARG A 33 -3.96 22.52 -3.75
N LEU A 34 -3.17 22.76 -2.71
CA LEU A 34 -3.66 22.90 -1.35
C LEU A 34 -3.66 24.37 -0.92
N PRO A 35 -4.72 24.85 -0.25
CA PRO A 35 -4.75 26.18 0.31
C PRO A 35 -3.62 26.33 1.34
N GLY A 36 -2.77 27.35 1.16
CA GLY A 36 -1.59 27.58 1.99
C GLY A 36 -0.32 26.85 1.57
N GLY A 37 -0.19 26.44 0.29
CA GLY A 37 1.02 25.81 -0.25
C GLY A 37 2.32 26.61 -0.04
N GLU A 38 2.24 27.93 0.08
CA GLU A 38 3.39 28.81 0.40
C GLU A 38 3.82 28.75 1.88
N LEU A 39 2.97 28.24 2.77
CA LEU A 39 3.23 28.16 4.22
C LEU A 39 4.07 26.94 4.63
N ALA A 40 4.40 26.05 3.68
CA ALA A 40 5.22 24.87 3.94
C ALA A 40 6.55 25.02 3.20
N GLY A 41 7.56 25.59 3.87
CA GLY A 41 8.94 25.68 3.38
C GLY A 41 9.66 24.33 3.24
N LEU A 42 8.93 23.23 3.07
CA LEU A 42 9.44 21.88 2.94
C LEU A 42 8.87 21.24 1.66
N ASP A 43 9.75 20.98 0.71
CA ASP A 43 9.45 20.42 -0.63
C ASP A 43 9.08 18.91 -0.61
N LEU A 44 8.58 18.42 0.52
CA LEU A 44 8.33 17.00 0.77
C LEU A 44 7.00 16.54 0.17
N SER A 45 6.97 15.28 -0.27
CA SER A 45 5.78 14.67 -0.86
C SER A 45 4.68 14.43 0.18
N LEU A 46 3.49 14.97 -0.09
CA LEU A 46 2.28 14.79 0.72
C LEU A 46 1.66 13.39 0.61
N MET A 47 2.34 12.44 -0.05
CA MET A 47 1.91 11.04 -0.12
C MET A 47 1.91 10.35 1.24
N PHE A 48 2.83 10.72 2.14
CA PHE A 48 2.89 10.14 3.48
C PHE A 48 1.58 10.36 4.28
N PRO A 49 1.09 11.60 4.47
CA PRO A 49 -0.18 11.82 5.17
C PRO A 49 -1.39 11.24 4.42
N LEU A 50 -1.41 11.30 3.09
CA LEU A 50 -2.49 10.74 2.27
C LEU A 50 -2.65 9.23 2.47
N LEU A 51 -1.57 8.46 2.31
CA LEU A 51 -1.62 7.00 2.44
C LEU A 51 -1.83 6.57 3.90
N THR A 52 -1.20 7.28 4.83
CA THR A 52 -1.40 7.06 6.26
C THR A 52 -2.86 7.28 6.67
N GLY A 53 -3.52 8.32 6.17
CA GLY A 53 -4.92 8.57 6.48
C GLY A 53 -5.89 7.68 5.73
N LEU A 54 -5.63 7.30 4.47
CA LEU A 54 -6.52 6.38 3.75
C LEU A 54 -6.52 4.95 4.33
N PHE A 55 -5.37 4.47 4.83
CA PHE A 55 -5.21 3.07 5.19
C PHE A 55 -4.81 2.83 6.66
N GLY A 56 -3.86 3.60 7.18
CA GLY A 56 -3.25 3.41 8.50
C GLY A 56 -4.15 3.85 9.65
N VAL A 57 -4.46 5.15 9.73
CA VAL A 57 -5.27 5.73 10.81
C VAL A 57 -6.64 5.06 10.96
N PRO A 58 -7.41 4.81 9.88
CA PRO A 58 -8.67 4.09 9.97
C PRO A 58 -8.51 2.67 10.54
N ALA A 59 -7.40 1.98 10.26
CA ALA A 59 -7.13 0.66 10.85
C ALA A 59 -6.90 0.76 12.36
N LEU A 60 -6.08 1.73 12.81
CA LEU A 60 -5.79 1.96 14.23
C LEU A 60 -7.02 2.38 15.03
N LEU A 61 -7.86 3.26 14.45
CA LEU A 61 -9.12 3.67 15.07
C LEU A 61 -10.08 2.49 15.20
N SER A 62 -10.16 1.64 14.17
CA SER A 62 -11.05 0.47 14.17
C SER A 62 -10.59 -0.63 15.13
N SER A 63 -9.29 -0.79 15.37
CA SER A 63 -8.73 -1.84 16.24
C SER A 63 -8.61 -1.44 17.72
N SER A 64 -8.95 -0.20 18.07
CA SER A 64 -8.72 0.40 19.39
C SER A 64 -9.39 -0.29 20.58
N LYS A 65 -10.38 -1.16 20.35
CA LYS A 65 -11.18 -1.79 21.42
C LYS A 65 -10.83 -3.26 21.70
N ALA A 66 -9.99 -3.91 20.89
CA ALA A 66 -9.72 -5.33 21.01
C ALA A 66 -8.41 -5.59 21.76
N SER A 67 -8.42 -6.48 22.75
CA SER A 67 -7.18 -7.00 23.36
C SER A 67 -6.52 -8.01 22.42
N LEU A 68 -5.19 -7.98 22.33
CA LEU A 68 -4.45 -8.97 21.54
C LEU A 68 -4.48 -10.33 22.25
N PRO A 69 -4.87 -11.42 21.57
CA PRO A 69 -4.86 -12.74 22.16
C PRO A 69 -3.41 -13.22 22.41
N PRO A 70 -3.21 -14.14 23.36
CA PRO A 70 -1.89 -14.73 23.61
C PRO A 70 -1.34 -15.36 22.33
N GLN A 71 -0.10 -15.01 21.99
CA GLN A 71 0.57 -15.51 20.80
C GLN A 71 1.26 -16.84 21.11
N GLN A 72 1.01 -17.86 20.30
CA GLN A 72 1.65 -19.18 20.42
C GLN A 72 2.33 -19.53 19.10
N ASP A 73 3.58 -19.96 19.18
CA ASP A 73 4.30 -20.51 18.03
C ASP A 73 3.94 -22.00 17.90
N VAL A 74 2.95 -22.28 17.06
CA VAL A 74 2.50 -23.65 16.76
C VAL A 74 3.35 -24.36 15.71
N GLY A 75 4.46 -23.74 15.24
CA GLY A 75 5.37 -24.36 14.27
C GLY A 75 4.72 -24.63 12.90
N ALA A 76 3.62 -23.93 12.59
CA ALA A 76 2.89 -24.10 11.34
C ALA A 76 3.80 -23.75 10.14
N ARG A 77 3.90 -24.66 9.17
CA ARG A 77 4.67 -24.43 7.95
C ARG A 77 3.77 -23.81 6.89
N PRO A 78 4.24 -22.78 6.16
CA PRO A 78 3.49 -22.23 5.05
C PRO A 78 3.27 -23.28 3.96
N HIS A 79 2.06 -23.34 3.42
CA HIS A 79 1.74 -24.18 2.27
C HIS A 79 1.95 -23.40 0.97
N MET A 80 2.76 -23.93 0.04
CA MET A 80 3.15 -23.20 -1.17
C MET A 80 2.08 -23.22 -2.29
N GLY A 81 0.91 -23.82 -2.07
CA GLY A 81 -0.10 -24.04 -3.11
C GLY A 81 -0.61 -22.75 -3.77
N LEU A 82 -0.57 -21.62 -3.06
CA LEU A 82 -0.99 -20.30 -3.57
C LEU A 82 0.19 -19.44 -4.04
N SER A 83 1.43 -19.91 -3.89
CA SER A 83 2.63 -19.12 -4.21
C SER A 83 2.78 -18.84 -5.70
N SER A 84 2.37 -19.76 -6.58
CA SER A 84 2.43 -19.54 -8.04
C SER A 84 1.50 -18.41 -8.48
N LEU A 85 0.26 -18.41 -7.98
CA LEU A 85 -0.71 -17.35 -8.24
C LEU A 85 -0.26 -16.02 -7.62
N GLY A 86 0.33 -16.06 -6.43
CA GLY A 86 0.98 -14.91 -5.81
C GLY A 86 2.14 -14.36 -6.64
N ALA A 87 3.00 -15.22 -7.18
CA ALA A 87 4.11 -14.81 -8.03
C ALA A 87 3.63 -14.14 -9.34
N LEU A 88 2.57 -14.68 -9.96
CA LEU A 88 1.94 -14.06 -11.14
C LEU A 88 1.36 -12.67 -10.81
N ALA A 89 0.65 -12.52 -9.68
CA ALA A 89 0.21 -11.21 -9.23
C ALA A 89 1.39 -10.26 -8.99
N GLY A 90 2.45 -10.75 -8.33
CA GLY A 90 3.64 -9.95 -8.08
C GLY A 90 4.33 -9.51 -9.37
N ALA A 91 4.33 -10.34 -10.42
CA ALA A 91 4.83 -9.96 -11.73
C ALA A 91 4.04 -8.80 -12.34
N VAL A 92 2.70 -8.88 -12.29
CA VAL A 92 1.81 -7.79 -12.74
C VAL A 92 2.07 -6.52 -11.91
N VAL A 93 2.10 -6.64 -10.58
CA VAL A 93 2.37 -5.50 -9.68
C VAL A 93 3.72 -4.87 -9.96
N GLY A 94 4.77 -5.67 -10.16
CA GLY A 94 6.12 -5.19 -10.43
C GLY A 94 6.24 -4.44 -11.76
N TRP A 95 5.39 -4.77 -12.73
CA TRP A 95 5.42 -4.17 -14.07
C TRP A 95 4.60 -2.88 -14.17
N PHE A 96 3.42 -2.84 -13.54
CA PHE A 96 2.47 -1.74 -13.69
C PHE A 96 2.63 -0.65 -12.62
N PRO A 97 2.66 0.64 -13.00
CA PRO A 97 2.75 1.74 -12.05
C PRO A 97 1.42 1.90 -11.30
N GLY A 98 1.47 2.42 -10.07
CA GLY A 98 0.27 2.69 -9.27
C GLY A 98 -0.42 1.46 -8.69
N ILE A 99 0.10 0.25 -8.93
CA ILE A 99 -0.37 -0.99 -8.31
C ILE A 99 0.62 -1.40 -7.21
N SER A 100 0.11 -1.61 -6.00
CA SER A 100 0.91 -2.07 -4.86
C SER A 100 0.85 -3.59 -4.70
N SER A 101 1.83 -4.17 -4.00
CA SER A 101 1.81 -5.60 -3.63
C SER A 101 0.54 -5.95 -2.85
N THR A 102 0.05 -5.06 -1.98
CA THR A 102 -1.22 -5.22 -1.28
C THR A 102 -2.41 -5.31 -2.23
N THR A 103 -2.46 -4.45 -3.26
CA THR A 103 -3.50 -4.52 -4.29
C THR A 103 -3.44 -5.85 -5.05
N GLY A 104 -2.23 -6.31 -5.41
CA GLY A 104 -2.02 -7.61 -6.05
C GLY A 104 -2.50 -8.79 -5.22
N VAL A 105 -2.17 -8.82 -3.93
CA VAL A 105 -2.67 -9.82 -2.98
C VAL A 105 -4.20 -9.81 -2.94
N ILE A 106 -4.82 -8.63 -2.85
CA ILE A 106 -6.28 -8.53 -2.77
C ILE A 106 -6.94 -9.03 -4.05
N LEU A 107 -6.43 -8.64 -5.22
CA LEU A 107 -6.93 -9.10 -6.52
C LEU A 107 -6.88 -10.63 -6.61
N VAL A 108 -5.74 -11.23 -6.31
CA VAL A 108 -5.60 -12.69 -6.37
C VAL A 108 -6.41 -13.39 -5.28
N SER A 109 -6.49 -12.84 -4.07
CA SER A 109 -7.30 -13.42 -2.99
C SER A 109 -8.79 -13.50 -3.34
N SER A 110 -9.28 -12.63 -4.24
CA SER A 110 -10.67 -12.68 -4.72
C SER A 110 -10.96 -13.85 -5.66
N LEU A 111 -9.91 -14.45 -6.25
CA LEU A 111 -9.99 -15.62 -7.13
C LEU A 111 -9.86 -16.94 -6.35
N VAL A 112 -9.34 -16.89 -5.13
CA VAL A 112 -9.14 -18.05 -4.27
C VAL A 112 -10.38 -18.26 -3.41
N ARG A 113 -10.81 -19.52 -3.26
CA ARG A 113 -11.90 -19.84 -2.32
C ARG A 113 -11.46 -19.47 -0.92
N LYS A 114 -12.38 -18.88 -0.14
CA LYS A 114 -12.13 -18.57 1.27
C LYS A 114 -11.83 -19.88 2.02
N SER A 115 -10.56 -20.15 2.25
CA SER A 115 -10.05 -21.22 3.09
C SER A 115 -9.50 -20.61 4.38
N ASP A 116 -9.58 -21.34 5.49
CA ASP A 116 -8.89 -20.98 6.74
C ASP A 116 -7.37 -21.29 6.67
N ASP A 117 -6.80 -21.34 5.46
CA ASP A 117 -5.39 -21.62 5.23
C ASP A 117 -4.56 -20.35 5.38
N ALA A 118 -4.30 -19.99 6.64
CA ALA A 118 -3.42 -18.86 6.97
C ALA A 118 -2.00 -19.07 6.41
N GLY A 119 -1.50 -20.32 6.39
CA GLY A 119 -0.17 -20.66 5.89
C GLY A 119 -0.03 -20.39 4.39
N GLY A 120 -1.02 -20.81 3.60
CA GLY A 120 -1.09 -20.54 2.17
C GLY A 120 -1.28 -19.06 1.85
N PHE A 121 -2.07 -18.33 2.65
CA PHE A 121 -2.19 -16.88 2.50
C PHE A 121 -0.85 -16.16 2.75
N ILE A 122 -0.12 -16.52 3.80
CA ILE A 122 1.22 -15.95 4.08
C ILE A 122 2.20 -16.28 2.95
N ALA A 123 2.17 -17.50 2.42
CA ALA A 123 3.02 -17.90 1.29
C ALA A 123 2.70 -17.09 0.03
N MET A 124 1.41 -16.87 -0.26
CA MET A 124 0.95 -16.03 -1.37
C MET A 124 1.44 -14.58 -1.22
N VAL A 125 1.25 -13.96 -0.05
CA VAL A 125 1.68 -12.57 0.21
C VAL A 125 3.19 -12.44 0.02
N SER A 126 3.96 -13.40 0.53
CA SER A 126 5.42 -13.45 0.37
C SER A 126 5.82 -13.61 -1.10
N ALA A 127 5.12 -14.45 -1.86
CA ALA A 127 5.33 -14.62 -3.28
C ALA A 127 5.03 -13.35 -4.09
N VAL A 128 3.94 -12.64 -3.79
CA VAL A 128 3.62 -11.35 -4.43
C VAL A 128 4.72 -10.32 -4.17
N GLY A 129 5.17 -10.19 -2.92
CA GLY A 129 6.24 -9.26 -2.55
C GLY A 129 7.58 -9.58 -3.23
N THR A 130 7.97 -10.85 -3.24
CA THR A 130 9.23 -11.31 -3.85
C THR A 130 9.21 -11.15 -5.36
N ALA A 131 8.14 -11.61 -6.02
CA ALA A 131 7.99 -11.43 -7.46
C ALA A 131 7.90 -9.95 -7.85
N SER A 132 7.20 -9.12 -7.08
CA SER A 132 7.16 -7.67 -7.34
C SER A 132 8.54 -7.01 -7.24
N ALA A 133 9.41 -7.45 -6.33
CA ALA A 133 10.79 -6.96 -6.27
C ALA A 133 11.62 -7.39 -7.50
N VAL A 134 11.54 -8.66 -7.89
CA VAL A 134 12.25 -9.21 -9.06
C VAL A 134 11.76 -8.58 -10.36
N PHE A 135 10.46 -8.52 -10.59
CA PHE A 135 9.89 -7.89 -11.78
C PHE A 135 10.05 -6.36 -11.75
N GLY A 136 10.13 -5.76 -10.57
CA GLY A 136 10.42 -4.35 -10.40
C GLY A 136 11.84 -3.98 -10.83
N ILE A 137 12.86 -4.76 -10.47
CA ILE A 137 14.23 -4.54 -11.00
C ILE A 137 14.31 -4.84 -12.50
N LEU A 138 13.54 -5.81 -13.00
CA LEU A 138 13.47 -6.09 -14.43
C LEU A 138 12.86 -4.91 -15.20
N ALA A 139 11.78 -4.34 -14.68
CA ALA A 139 11.18 -3.13 -15.24
C ALA A 139 12.14 -1.93 -15.17
N LEU A 140 12.94 -1.84 -14.10
CA LEU A 140 13.99 -0.82 -14.00
C LEU A 140 15.09 -1.04 -15.05
N ALA A 141 15.56 -2.27 -15.26
CA ALA A 141 16.62 -2.60 -16.22
C ALA A 141 16.18 -2.48 -17.68
N VAL A 142 14.91 -2.77 -17.99
CA VAL A 142 14.39 -2.74 -19.37
C VAL A 142 13.81 -1.37 -19.74
N ALA A 143 13.09 -0.73 -18.82
CA ALA A 143 12.36 0.51 -19.10
C ALA A 143 12.97 1.75 -18.43
N SER A 144 14.11 1.62 -17.73
CA SER A 144 14.80 2.70 -17.00
C SER A 144 13.88 3.48 -16.04
N LYS A 145 12.82 2.83 -15.56
CA LYS A 145 11.78 3.44 -14.71
C LYS A 145 11.58 2.62 -13.45
N GLY A 146 11.94 3.19 -12.31
CA GLY A 146 11.62 2.62 -11.01
C GLY A 146 10.12 2.60 -10.76
N ARG A 147 9.61 1.48 -10.25
CA ARG A 147 8.16 1.26 -10.00
C ARG A 147 7.79 1.26 -8.51
N SER A 148 8.78 1.39 -7.63
CA SER A 148 8.63 1.53 -6.19
C SER A 148 9.65 2.53 -5.66
N GLY A 149 9.41 3.11 -4.48
CA GLY A 149 10.34 4.07 -3.87
C GLY A 149 11.75 3.49 -3.68
N ALA A 150 11.85 2.21 -3.31
CA ALA A 150 13.15 1.52 -3.20
C ALA A 150 13.88 1.44 -4.54
N LEU A 151 13.17 1.16 -5.63
CA LEU A 151 13.78 1.09 -6.97
C LEU A 151 14.14 2.46 -7.54
N LEU A 152 13.39 3.52 -7.18
CA LEU A 152 13.79 4.89 -7.49
C LEU A 152 15.09 5.23 -6.76
N ALA A 153 15.19 4.94 -5.46
CA ALA A 153 16.44 5.17 -4.73
C ALA A 153 17.63 4.38 -5.33
N VAL A 154 17.42 3.12 -5.71
CA VAL A 154 18.43 2.33 -6.43
C VAL A 154 18.84 3.00 -7.75
N LYS A 155 17.86 3.48 -8.53
CA LYS A 155 18.10 4.23 -9.77
C LYS A 155 18.94 5.48 -9.53
N ASP A 156 18.59 6.26 -8.49
CA ASP A 156 19.27 7.51 -8.16
C ASP A 156 20.71 7.27 -7.70
N VAL A 157 20.93 6.25 -6.85
CA VAL A 157 22.27 5.86 -6.38
C VAL A 157 23.16 5.36 -7.52
N LEU A 158 22.58 4.66 -8.50
CA LEU A 158 23.33 4.07 -9.61
C LEU A 158 23.48 5.01 -10.81
N GLY A 159 23.06 6.27 -10.72
CA GLY A 159 23.29 7.27 -11.76
C GLY A 159 22.29 7.24 -12.92
N GLY A 160 21.10 6.69 -12.72
CA GLY A 160 20.00 6.80 -13.68
C GLY A 160 19.84 5.57 -14.59
N GLU A 161 20.52 5.56 -15.73
CA GLU A 161 20.38 4.49 -16.73
C GLU A 161 21.23 3.28 -16.36
N LEU A 162 20.57 2.14 -16.20
CA LEU A 162 21.22 0.88 -15.85
C LEU A 162 21.41 0.05 -17.12
N PRO A 163 22.65 -0.21 -17.56
CA PRO A 163 22.87 -1.13 -18.66
C PRO A 163 22.36 -2.52 -18.24
N PHE A 164 21.70 -3.22 -19.16
CA PHE A 164 21.13 -4.54 -18.90
C PHE A 164 22.18 -5.56 -18.43
N GLU A 165 23.46 -5.33 -18.72
CA GLU A 165 24.60 -6.11 -18.23
C GLU A 165 24.69 -6.16 -16.70
N GLN A 166 24.19 -5.15 -15.99
CA GLN A 166 24.16 -5.11 -14.52
C GLN A 166 22.94 -5.81 -13.92
N PHE A 167 21.99 -6.27 -14.75
CA PHE A 167 20.79 -6.96 -14.29
C PHE A 167 21.09 -8.21 -13.44
N PRO A 168 22.03 -9.10 -13.79
CA PRO A 168 22.38 -10.24 -12.95
C PRO A 168 22.87 -9.83 -11.56
N LEU A 169 23.64 -8.74 -11.47
CA LEU A 169 24.13 -8.21 -10.19
C LEU A 169 22.98 -7.65 -9.34
N LEU A 170 22.06 -6.91 -9.96
CA LEU A 170 20.85 -6.41 -9.29
C LEU A 170 19.95 -7.55 -8.81
N LEU A 171 19.84 -8.63 -9.60
CA LEU A 171 19.09 -9.82 -9.23
C LEU A 171 19.72 -10.51 -8.02
N VAL A 172 21.05 -10.66 -7.98
CA VAL A 172 21.76 -11.17 -6.80
C VAL A 172 21.49 -10.26 -5.58
N GLY A 173 21.53 -8.94 -5.76
CA GLY A 173 21.21 -7.98 -4.70
C GLY A 173 19.78 -8.17 -4.15
N VAL A 174 18.78 -8.35 -5.01
CA VAL A 174 17.41 -8.64 -4.59
C VAL A 174 17.31 -9.97 -3.86
N LEU A 175 17.96 -11.03 -4.36
CA LEU A 175 17.94 -12.35 -3.71
C LEU A 175 18.58 -12.31 -2.31
N VAL A 176 19.71 -11.63 -2.17
CA VAL A 176 20.37 -11.39 -0.87
C VAL A 176 19.46 -10.56 0.03
N GLY A 177 18.86 -9.50 -0.48
CA GLY A 177 17.91 -8.66 0.25
C GLY A 177 16.68 -9.44 0.74
N CYS A 178 16.12 -10.31 -0.10
CA CYS A 178 15.02 -11.20 0.26
C CYS A 178 15.44 -12.22 1.34
N PHE A 179 16.64 -12.79 1.24
CA PHE A 179 17.15 -13.72 2.24
C PHE A 179 17.36 -13.05 3.61
N VAL A 180 18.06 -11.91 3.62
CA VAL A 180 18.30 -11.11 4.83
C VAL A 180 16.98 -10.61 5.41
N GLY A 181 16.09 -10.09 4.55
CA GLY A 181 14.77 -9.60 4.93
C GLY A 181 13.89 -10.69 5.54
N ASN A 182 13.89 -11.91 4.98
CA ASN A 182 13.18 -13.04 5.56
C ASN A 182 13.73 -13.44 6.94
N ARG A 183 15.06 -13.43 7.11
CA ARG A 183 15.65 -13.69 8.44
C ARG A 183 15.33 -12.60 9.45
N ALA A 184 15.44 -11.34 9.05
CA ALA A 184 15.08 -10.20 9.87
C ALA A 184 13.59 -10.24 10.26
N LEU A 185 12.70 -10.56 9.32
CA LEU A 185 11.27 -10.69 9.56
C LEU A 185 10.95 -11.75 10.61
N LEU A 186 11.56 -12.94 10.51
CA LEU A 186 11.31 -14.03 11.48
C LEU A 186 11.90 -13.70 12.86
N TRP A 187 13.08 -13.07 12.90
CA TRP A 187 13.73 -12.67 14.16
C TRP A 187 13.00 -11.51 14.86
N LEU A 188 12.62 -10.46 14.12
CA LEU A 188 11.85 -9.33 14.63
C LEU A 188 10.43 -9.75 14.98
N GLY A 189 9.79 -10.55 14.12
CA GLY A 189 8.41 -11.00 14.28
C GLY A 189 8.22 -11.85 15.52
N THR A 190 9.13 -12.79 15.79
CA THR A 190 9.07 -13.61 17.02
C THR A 190 9.30 -12.78 18.28
N ARG A 191 10.24 -11.82 18.26
CA ARG A 191 10.42 -10.87 19.37
C ARG A 191 9.18 -10.01 19.59
N PHE A 192 8.66 -9.42 18.53
CA PHE A 192 7.48 -8.57 18.58
C PHE A 192 6.25 -9.34 19.10
N ALA A 193 6.00 -10.55 18.57
CA ALA A 193 4.88 -11.39 19.01
C ALA A 193 4.95 -11.73 20.50
N ARG A 194 6.16 -11.98 21.05
CA ARG A 194 6.37 -12.22 22.48
C ARG A 194 6.20 -10.95 23.31
N SER A 195 6.78 -9.83 22.87
CA SER A 195 6.74 -8.55 23.60
C SER A 195 5.35 -7.89 23.61
N VAL A 196 4.55 -8.12 22.58
CA VAL A 196 3.23 -7.50 22.42
C VAL A 196 2.12 -8.33 23.08
N SER A 197 2.42 -9.57 23.49
CA SER A 197 1.47 -10.38 24.26
C SER A 197 1.15 -9.69 25.58
N GLY A 198 -0.10 -9.23 25.73
CA GLY A 198 -0.56 -8.53 26.92
C GLY A 198 -0.41 -7.00 26.90
N VAL A 199 0.01 -6.40 25.79
CA VAL A 199 0.02 -4.94 25.64
C VAL A 199 -1.41 -4.42 25.43
N ASP A 200 -1.74 -3.32 26.12
CA ASP A 200 -2.99 -2.59 25.89
C ASP A 200 -3.02 -1.99 24.48
N THR A 201 -3.71 -2.64 23.56
CA THR A 201 -3.99 -2.15 22.20
C THR A 201 -4.41 -0.67 22.14
N PRO A 202 -5.31 -0.15 23.00
CA PRO A 202 -5.68 1.27 22.94
C PRO A 202 -4.51 2.22 23.25
N ARG A 203 -3.61 1.84 24.17
CA ARG A 203 -2.43 2.65 24.49
C ARG A 203 -1.44 2.63 23.33
N LEU A 204 -1.18 1.45 22.76
CA LEU A 204 -0.31 1.29 21.60
C LEU A 204 -0.83 2.08 20.40
N ASN A 205 -2.12 1.96 20.07
CA ASN A 205 -2.74 2.69 18.97
C ASN A 205 -2.64 4.20 19.18
N ARG A 206 -2.84 4.69 20.42
CA ARG A 206 -2.68 6.12 20.73
C ARG A 206 -1.25 6.60 20.52
N ILE A 207 -0.25 5.83 20.95
CA ILE A 207 1.16 6.15 20.72
C ILE A 207 1.46 6.22 19.22
N ILE A 208 1.01 5.24 18.44
CA ILE A 208 1.21 5.22 16.99
C ILE A 208 0.50 6.42 16.33
N LEU A 209 -0.72 6.75 16.73
CA LEU A 209 -1.44 7.90 16.20
C LEU A 209 -0.72 9.23 16.48
N VAL A 210 -0.22 9.42 17.71
CA VAL A 210 0.56 10.61 18.07
C VAL A 210 1.86 10.67 17.26
N LEU A 211 2.56 9.55 17.10
CA LEU A 211 3.77 9.48 16.28
C LEU A 211 3.49 9.82 14.81
N LEU A 212 2.45 9.25 14.21
CA LEU A 212 2.07 9.53 12.82
C LEU A 212 1.67 11.00 12.63
N LEU A 213 0.96 11.59 13.60
CA LEU A 213 0.63 13.01 13.58
C LEU A 213 1.89 13.87 13.70
N ALA A 214 2.79 13.55 14.63
CA ALA A 214 4.05 14.26 14.83
C ALA A 214 4.94 14.22 13.57
N LEU A 215 5.08 13.04 12.95
CA LEU A 215 5.81 12.89 11.67
C LEU A 215 5.14 13.66 10.54
N THR A 216 3.80 13.69 10.50
CA THR A 216 3.06 14.46 9.51
C THR A 216 3.34 15.95 9.65
N VAL A 217 3.29 16.48 10.88
CA VAL A 217 3.62 17.89 11.16
C VAL A 217 5.09 18.18 10.85
N ALA A 218 6.01 17.30 11.26
CA ALA A 218 7.44 17.49 11.07
C ALA A 218 7.86 17.52 9.60
N PHE A 219 7.27 16.68 8.75
CA PHE A 219 7.65 16.58 7.34
C PHE A 219 6.82 17.44 6.40
N ASN A 220 5.54 17.68 6.71
CA ASN A 220 4.58 18.26 5.78
C ASN A 220 3.85 19.49 6.34
N GLY A 221 4.09 19.86 7.60
CA GLY A 221 3.45 21.00 8.25
C GLY A 221 1.92 20.91 8.29
N VAL A 222 1.28 22.08 8.24
CA VAL A 222 -0.19 22.22 8.27
C VAL A 222 -0.87 21.55 7.07
N PRO A 223 -0.40 21.68 5.81
CA PRO A 223 -1.00 20.99 4.68
C PRO A 223 -1.05 19.47 4.87
N GLY A 224 0.00 18.89 5.45
CA GLY A 224 0.04 17.47 5.78
C GLY A 224 -1.06 17.03 6.73
N VAL A 225 -1.35 17.83 7.77
CA VAL A 225 -2.41 17.53 8.73
C VAL A 225 -3.79 17.60 8.09
N LEU A 226 -4.03 18.58 7.21
CA LEU A 226 -5.29 18.69 6.45
C LEU A 226 -5.50 17.47 5.55
N VAL A 227 -4.47 17.07 4.81
CA VAL A 227 -4.50 15.86 3.97
C VAL A 227 -4.73 14.62 4.82
N LEU A 228 -4.04 14.47 5.96
CA LEU A 228 -4.21 13.35 6.87
C LEU A 228 -5.65 13.27 7.40
N ALA A 229 -6.25 14.40 7.76
CA ALA A 229 -7.63 14.46 8.25
C ALA A 229 -8.63 14.08 7.14
N ALA A 230 -8.53 14.71 5.97
CA ALA A 230 -9.43 14.45 4.84
C ALA A 230 -9.33 12.98 4.36
N SER A 231 -8.11 12.46 4.24
CA SER A 231 -7.87 11.06 3.89
C SER A 231 -8.33 10.09 4.96
N THR A 232 -8.22 10.42 6.25
CA THR A 232 -8.75 9.60 7.36
C THR A 232 -10.26 9.49 7.30
N LEU A 233 -10.96 10.61 7.07
CA LEU A 233 -12.42 10.60 6.92
C LEU A 233 -12.84 9.69 5.77
N LEU A 234 -12.19 9.82 4.61
CA LEU A 234 -12.44 8.97 3.45
C LEU A 234 -12.07 7.49 3.73
N GLY A 235 -10.98 7.26 4.47
CA GLY A 235 -10.47 5.96 4.88
C GLY A 235 -11.41 5.15 5.80
N LEU A 236 -12.27 5.85 6.55
CA LEU A 236 -13.28 5.24 7.42
C LEU A 236 -14.54 4.81 6.66
N VAL A 237 -14.77 5.31 5.43
CA VAL A 237 -16.00 5.03 4.66
C VAL A 237 -16.11 3.58 4.18
N PRO A 238 -15.09 2.94 3.56
CA PRO A 238 -15.23 1.57 3.05
C PRO A 238 -15.71 0.55 4.09
N PRO A 239 -15.13 0.45 5.31
CA PRO A 239 -15.61 -0.49 6.31
C PRO A 239 -17.04 -0.16 6.77
N ALA A 240 -17.42 1.11 6.87
CA ALA A 240 -18.77 1.52 7.27
C ALA A 240 -19.85 1.12 6.25
N VAL A 241 -19.50 1.10 4.96
CA VAL A 241 -20.41 0.77 3.85
C VAL A 241 -20.31 -0.71 3.43
N GLY A 242 -19.38 -1.46 4.02
CA GLY A 242 -19.16 -2.88 3.72
C GLY A 242 -18.57 -3.11 2.33
N VAL A 243 -17.65 -2.24 1.92
CA VAL A 243 -16.87 -2.33 0.68
C VAL A 243 -15.37 -2.44 1.02
N GLY A 244 -14.57 -3.08 0.17
CA GLY A 244 -13.15 -3.28 0.41
C GLY A 244 -12.36 -1.96 0.41
N ARG A 245 -11.40 -1.81 1.32
CA ARG A 245 -10.49 -0.64 1.35
C ARG A 245 -9.63 -0.52 0.08
N VAL A 246 -9.48 -1.61 -0.68
CA VAL A 246 -8.75 -1.64 -1.96
C VAL A 246 -9.23 -0.56 -2.93
N HIS A 247 -10.49 -0.16 -2.89
CA HIS A 247 -11.01 0.90 -3.77
C HIS A 247 -10.38 2.27 -3.51
N LEU A 248 -9.84 2.51 -2.31
CA LEU A 248 -9.11 3.74 -1.99
C LEU A 248 -7.74 3.84 -2.66
N THR A 249 -7.23 2.75 -3.25
CA THR A 249 -6.01 2.82 -4.08
C THR A 249 -6.25 3.60 -5.37
N GLY A 250 -7.49 4.03 -5.64
CA GLY A 250 -7.83 5.03 -6.64
C GLY A 250 -6.98 6.29 -6.52
N CYS A 251 -6.56 6.68 -5.31
CA CYS A 251 -5.64 7.81 -5.08
C CYS A 251 -4.31 7.74 -5.82
N LEU A 252 -3.85 6.55 -6.21
CA LEU A 252 -2.67 6.37 -7.05
C LEU A 252 -3.08 6.01 -8.48
N LEU A 253 -4.09 5.14 -8.61
CA LEU A 253 -4.48 4.56 -9.89
C LEU A 253 -5.09 5.59 -10.84
N VAL A 254 -5.93 6.51 -10.35
CA VAL A 254 -6.56 7.55 -11.17
C VAL A 254 -5.53 8.56 -11.70
N PRO A 255 -4.65 9.17 -10.86
CA PRO A 255 -3.58 10.03 -11.38
C PRO A 255 -2.69 9.34 -12.41
N VAL A 256 -2.32 8.08 -12.17
CA VAL A 256 -1.47 7.31 -13.09
C VAL A 256 -2.19 7.02 -14.40
N LEU A 257 -3.48 6.65 -14.37
CA LEU A 257 -4.26 6.46 -15.59
C LEU A 257 -4.38 7.74 -16.41
N LEU A 258 -4.66 8.87 -15.77
CA LEU A 258 -4.75 10.16 -16.46
C LEU A 258 -3.42 10.58 -17.07
N PHE A 259 -2.31 10.30 -16.37
CA PHE A 259 -0.97 10.51 -16.91
C PHE A 259 -0.69 9.62 -18.13
N LEU A 260 -1.05 8.33 -18.07
CA LEU A 260 -0.85 7.40 -19.18
C LEU A 260 -1.73 7.70 -20.41
N LEU A 261 -2.88 8.34 -20.20
CA LEU A 261 -3.79 8.76 -21.26
C LEU A 261 -3.47 10.16 -21.81
N ASP A 262 -2.45 10.84 -21.27
CA ASP A 262 -2.07 12.21 -21.64
C ASP A 262 -3.19 13.25 -21.42
N VAL A 263 -4.10 12.99 -20.47
CA VAL A 263 -5.22 13.89 -20.11
C VAL A 263 -5.05 14.47 -18.70
N ARG A 264 -3.93 14.20 -18.04
CA ARG A 264 -3.67 14.67 -16.66
C ARG A 264 -3.72 16.19 -16.57
N ASP A 265 -3.09 16.89 -17.50
CA ASP A 265 -3.02 18.35 -17.44
C ASP A 265 -4.39 18.99 -17.60
N ALA A 266 -5.20 18.49 -18.56
CA ALA A 266 -6.58 18.92 -18.75
C ALA A 266 -7.47 18.62 -17.52
N ALA A 267 -7.31 17.44 -16.90
CA ALA A 267 -8.03 17.09 -15.68
C ALA A 267 -7.61 17.95 -14.50
N SER A 268 -6.31 18.27 -14.38
CA SER A 268 -5.78 19.16 -13.35
C SER A 268 -6.23 20.60 -13.54
N ALA A 269 -6.38 21.07 -14.78
CA ALA A 269 -6.85 22.42 -15.09
C ALA A 269 -8.34 22.64 -14.78
N ALA A 270 -9.14 21.57 -14.78
CA ALA A 270 -10.55 21.61 -14.42
C ALA A 270 -10.80 21.63 -12.89
N LEU A 271 -9.76 21.49 -12.08
CA LEU A 271 -9.76 21.48 -10.61
C LEU A 271 -9.31 22.82 -10.02
#